data_AF-A0A093HM55-F1
#
_entry.id   AF-A0A093HM55-F1
#
_cell.length_a   1.000
_cell.length_b   1.000
_cell.length_c   1.000
_cell.angle_alpha   90.00
_cell.angle_beta   90.00
_cell.angle_gamma   90.00
#
_symmetry.space_group_name_H-M   'P 1'
#
loop_
_entity.id
_entity.type
_entity.pdbx_description
1 polymer ?
#
loop_
_entity_poly.entity_id
_entity_poly.type
_entity_poly.pdbx_seq_one_letter_code
_entity_poly.pdbx_strand_id
1 'polypeptide(L)'
;YTGQCPDVEKTRNDQLAWLWRESTALYPSIYLDLLLASTPNSRKFVRARVMEAMRISQQHHDGYSLPVFVYTRPTYIRKLDVLSQPDLISTIGESAALGAAGAIFWGDADYTKNRDSCQIIKNYLEGDLGRYIVNVTAAAQLCSTVLCQGRGRCLRQ
;
A
#
# COMPACT_ATOMS: atom_id res chain seq x y z
N TYR A 1 18.58 -6.07 -7.83
CA TYR A 1 17.39 -5.22 -7.57
C TYR A 1 17.17 -5.10 -6.07
N THR A 2 17.33 -3.89 -5.51
CA THR A 2 17.14 -3.61 -4.08
C THR A 2 15.73 -3.10 -3.76
N GLY A 3 14.98 -2.65 -4.78
CA GLY A 3 13.68 -1.98 -4.62
C GLY A 3 13.79 -0.48 -4.33
N GLN A 4 14.93 -0.01 -3.83
CA GLN A 4 15.12 1.38 -3.41
C GLN A 4 14.85 2.38 -4.55
N CYS A 5 14.20 3.49 -4.20
CA CYS A 5 14.08 4.65 -5.08
C CYS A 5 15.50 5.14 -5.45
N PRO A 6 15.79 5.38 -6.74
CA PRO A 6 17.05 5.99 -7.13
C PRO A 6 17.26 7.33 -6.43
N ASP A 7 18.50 7.68 -6.08
CA ASP A 7 18.80 8.90 -5.32
C ASP A 7 18.35 10.18 -6.05
N VAL A 8 18.41 10.17 -7.37
CA VAL A 8 17.90 11.27 -8.22
C VAL A 8 16.39 11.48 -8.03
N GLU A 9 15.62 10.41 -7.86
CA GLU A 9 14.16 10.52 -7.67
C GLU A 9 13.83 11.02 -6.26
N LYS A 10 14.60 10.61 -5.24
CA LYS A 10 14.46 11.16 -3.88
C LYS A 10 14.76 12.66 -3.85
N THR A 11 15.84 13.06 -4.53
CA THR A 11 16.23 14.48 -4.66
C THR A 11 15.14 15.30 -5.37
N ARG A 12 14.52 14.73 -6.42
CA ARG A 12 13.39 15.37 -7.11
C ARG A 12 12.16 15.47 -6.20
N ASN A 13 11.87 14.46 -5.39
CA ASN A 13 10.79 14.54 -4.41
C ASN A 13 11.06 15.64 -3.38
N ASP A 14 12.31 15.85 -2.96
CA ASP A 14 12.64 16.94 -2.02
C ASP A 14 12.36 18.34 -2.63
N GLN A 15 12.56 18.49 -3.94
CA GLN A 15 12.25 19.73 -4.67
C GLN A 15 10.75 20.01 -4.79
N LEU A 16 9.89 19.01 -4.54
CA LEU A 16 8.45 19.13 -4.53
C LEU A 16 7.89 19.54 -3.15
N ALA A 17 8.71 20.08 -2.25
CA ALA A 17 8.29 20.56 -0.93
C ALA A 17 7.05 21.48 -0.97
N TRP A 18 6.91 22.29 -2.02
CA TRP A 18 5.73 23.14 -2.22
C TRP A 18 4.43 22.32 -2.33
N LEU A 19 4.45 21.18 -3.01
CA LEU A 19 3.31 20.29 -3.16
C LEU A 19 2.98 19.60 -1.84
N TRP A 20 4.00 19.13 -1.13
CA TRP A 20 3.83 18.38 0.11
C TRP A 20 3.29 19.24 1.25
N ARG A 21 3.69 20.52 1.32
CA ARG A 21 3.16 21.49 2.29
C ARG A 21 1.68 21.78 2.10
N GLU A 22 1.22 21.79 0.85
CA GLU A 22 -0.19 22.02 0.52
C GLU A 22 -1.03 20.72 0.58
N SER A 23 -0.39 19.57 0.78
CA SER A 23 -1.06 18.27 0.86
C SER A 23 -1.58 17.98 2.26
N THR A 24 -2.73 17.30 2.35
CA THR A 24 -3.32 16.81 3.61
C THR A 24 -3.17 15.30 3.80
N ALA A 25 -2.70 14.59 2.77
CA ALA A 25 -2.42 13.17 2.75
C ALA A 25 -1.50 12.82 1.55
N LEU A 26 -0.86 11.66 1.59
CA LEU A 26 -0.07 11.15 0.47
C LEU A 26 -0.67 9.85 -0.08
N TYR A 27 -0.65 9.72 -1.41
CA TYR A 27 -1.34 8.63 -2.13
C TYR A 27 -0.39 7.86 -3.07
N PRO A 28 0.69 7.23 -2.57
CA PRO A 28 1.60 6.49 -3.43
C PRO A 28 0.88 5.28 -4.05
N SER A 29 0.94 5.15 -5.37
CA SER A 29 0.54 3.91 -6.05
C SER A 29 1.58 2.83 -5.77
N ILE A 30 1.15 1.62 -5.44
CA ILE A 30 1.99 0.42 -5.25
C ILE A 30 1.53 -0.73 -6.16
N TYR A 31 0.92 -0.40 -7.30
CA TYR A 31 0.37 -1.39 -8.21
C TYR A 31 1.45 -2.38 -8.66
N LEU A 32 1.18 -3.67 -8.47
CA LEU A 32 2.16 -4.72 -8.67
C LEU A 32 2.09 -5.26 -10.10
N ASP A 33 3.23 -5.29 -10.79
CA ASP A 33 3.32 -5.93 -12.11
C ASP A 33 3.41 -7.45 -11.99
N LEU A 34 2.84 -8.17 -12.96
CA LEU A 34 2.88 -9.63 -13.01
C LEU A 34 4.31 -10.18 -13.03
N LEU A 35 5.28 -9.43 -13.55
CA LEU A 35 6.71 -9.78 -13.50
C LEU A 35 7.27 -9.91 -12.07
N LEU A 36 6.60 -9.29 -11.08
CA LEU A 36 6.98 -9.35 -9.68
C LEU A 36 6.14 -10.37 -8.89
N ALA A 37 5.14 -10.99 -9.50
CA ALA A 37 4.18 -11.88 -8.85
C ALA A 37 4.87 -12.99 -8.06
N SER A 38 4.57 -13.07 -6.77
CA SER A 38 5.05 -14.09 -5.84
C SER A 38 6.58 -14.17 -5.74
N THR A 39 7.28 -13.08 -6.07
CA THR A 39 8.73 -12.99 -5.93
C THR A 39 9.12 -12.18 -4.69
N PRO A 40 10.32 -12.39 -4.10
CA PRO A 40 10.83 -11.50 -3.05
C PRO A 40 10.95 -10.03 -3.47
N ASN A 41 10.95 -9.75 -4.78
CA ASN A 41 11.06 -8.41 -5.31
C ASN A 41 9.73 -7.62 -5.22
N SER A 42 8.57 -8.28 -5.08
CA SER A 42 7.30 -7.58 -4.85
C SER A 42 7.34 -6.79 -3.55
N ARG A 43 7.79 -7.43 -2.45
CA ARG A 43 7.97 -6.76 -1.16
C ARG A 43 8.98 -5.62 -1.23
N LYS A 44 10.13 -5.83 -1.89
CA LYS A 44 11.15 -4.79 -2.04
C LYS A 44 10.60 -3.56 -2.79
N PHE A 45 9.86 -3.80 -3.87
CA PHE A 45 9.21 -2.74 -4.66
C PHE A 45 8.20 -1.95 -3.82
N VAL A 46 7.29 -2.62 -3.14
CA VAL A 46 6.26 -1.96 -2.32
C VAL A 46 6.92 -1.23 -1.15
N ARG A 47 7.79 -1.90 -0.39
CA ARG A 47 8.46 -1.33 0.78
C ARG A 47 9.16 -0.03 0.45
N ALA A 48 9.90 0.03 -0.65
CA ALA A 48 10.63 1.24 -1.02
C ALA A 48 9.69 2.42 -1.34
N ARG A 49 8.59 2.18 -2.06
CA ARG A 49 7.62 3.23 -2.41
C ARG A 49 6.88 3.75 -1.17
N VAL A 50 6.49 2.85 -0.27
CA VAL A 50 5.85 3.23 0.99
C VAL A 50 6.82 3.97 1.89
N MET A 51 8.06 3.49 2.04
CA MET A 51 9.08 4.15 2.84
C MET A 51 9.42 5.55 2.33
N GLU A 52 9.45 5.76 1.02
CA GLU A 52 9.66 7.10 0.46
C GLU A 52 8.48 8.03 0.77
N ALA A 53 7.24 7.55 0.66
CA ALA A 53 6.07 8.34 1.08
C ALA A 53 6.09 8.64 2.59
N MET A 54 6.48 7.67 3.43
CA MET A 54 6.64 7.88 4.87
C MET A 54 7.77 8.86 5.21
N ARG A 55 8.84 8.90 4.40
CA ARG A 55 9.91 9.90 4.54
C ARG A 55 9.38 11.30 4.26
N ILE A 56 8.68 11.48 3.14
CA ILE A 56 8.10 12.78 2.76
C ILE A 56 7.03 13.23 3.76
N SER A 57 6.22 12.31 4.29
CA SER A 57 5.13 12.65 5.21
C SER A 57 5.58 13.30 6.52
N GLN A 58 6.85 13.14 6.89
CA GLN A 58 7.42 13.62 8.15
C GLN A 58 8.22 14.93 8.01
N GLN A 59 8.46 15.43 6.79
CA GLN A 59 9.47 16.47 6.54
C GLN A 59 8.92 17.89 6.38
N HIS A 60 7.63 18.05 6.08
CA HIS A 60 7.11 19.32 5.55
C HIS A 60 5.99 19.94 6.37
N HIS A 61 5.69 19.38 7.54
CA HIS A 61 4.63 19.84 8.43
C HIS A 61 5.12 19.88 9.89
N ASP A 62 4.85 20.99 10.57
CA ASP A 62 5.24 21.16 11.96
C ASP A 62 4.24 20.48 12.90
N GLY A 63 4.73 19.54 13.71
CA GLY A 63 3.92 18.89 14.77
C GLY A 63 3.01 17.76 14.32
N TYR A 64 2.96 17.41 13.03
CA TYR A 64 2.24 16.22 12.56
C TYR A 64 2.85 15.62 11.29
N SER A 65 2.54 14.34 11.03
CA SER A 65 2.88 13.66 9.79
C SER A 65 1.65 13.47 8.91
N LEU A 66 1.84 13.58 7.60
CA LEU A 66 0.75 13.32 6.65
C LEU A 66 0.34 11.85 6.69
N PRO A 67 -0.97 11.53 6.73
CA PRO A 67 -1.43 10.17 6.58
C PRO A 67 -1.12 9.67 5.17
N VAL A 68 -0.52 8.48 5.09
CA VAL A 68 -0.19 7.81 3.81
C VAL A 68 -1.26 6.75 3.52
N PHE A 69 -2.00 6.93 2.42
CA PHE A 69 -2.99 5.95 1.93
C PHE A 69 -2.48 5.33 0.64
N VAL A 70 -2.04 4.07 0.70
CA VAL A 70 -1.46 3.42 -0.48
C VAL A 70 -2.54 3.08 -1.51
N TYR A 71 -2.32 3.45 -2.77
CA TYR A 71 -3.16 3.00 -3.87
C TYR A 71 -2.71 1.61 -4.31
N THR A 72 -3.59 0.61 -4.17
CA THR A 72 -3.35 -0.76 -4.59
C THR A 72 -4.47 -1.26 -5.51
N ARG A 73 -4.26 -2.41 -6.15
CA ARG A 73 -5.26 -3.09 -6.98
C ARG A 73 -5.54 -4.47 -6.38
N PRO A 74 -6.74 -5.03 -6.58
CA PRO A 74 -7.01 -6.44 -6.27
C PRO A 74 -6.35 -7.39 -7.29
N THR A 75 -5.82 -6.86 -8.40
CA THR A 75 -5.16 -7.62 -9.48
C THR A 75 -3.77 -7.05 -9.78
N TYR A 76 -2.95 -7.80 -10.51
CA TYR A 76 -1.73 -7.25 -11.12
C TYR A 76 -2.07 -6.20 -12.20
N ILE A 77 -1.12 -5.34 -12.56
CA ILE A 77 -1.38 -4.31 -13.58
C ILE A 77 -1.66 -4.94 -14.95
N ARG A 78 -2.56 -4.29 -15.70
CA ARG A 78 -2.88 -4.60 -17.11
C ARG A 78 -3.54 -5.96 -17.37
N LYS A 79 -3.86 -6.74 -16.33
CA LYS A 79 -4.60 -8.00 -16.44
C LYS A 79 -5.58 -8.19 -15.28
N LEU A 80 -6.66 -8.91 -15.53
CA LEU A 80 -7.62 -9.33 -14.49
C LEU A 80 -7.10 -10.58 -13.73
N ASP A 81 -5.82 -10.58 -13.38
CA ASP A 81 -5.18 -11.66 -12.63
C ASP A 81 -5.11 -11.22 -11.17
N VAL A 82 -5.90 -11.84 -10.29
CA VAL A 82 -6.00 -11.45 -8.88
C VAL A 82 -4.68 -11.63 -8.12
N LEU A 83 -4.41 -10.77 -7.14
CA LEU A 83 -3.18 -10.89 -6.34
C LEU A 83 -3.17 -12.19 -5.54
N SER A 84 -2.03 -12.86 -5.53
CA SER A 84 -1.82 -14.03 -4.70
C SER A 84 -1.77 -13.67 -3.21
N GLN A 85 -1.98 -14.63 -2.31
CA GLN A 85 -1.81 -14.39 -0.87
C GLN A 85 -0.40 -13.88 -0.50
N PRO A 86 0.72 -14.42 -1.04
CA PRO A 86 2.06 -13.84 -0.86
C PRO A 86 2.16 -12.37 -1.28
N ASP A 87 1.47 -11.98 -2.34
CA ASP A 87 1.50 -10.60 -2.83
C ASP A 87 0.55 -9.69 -2.05
N LEU A 88 -0.55 -10.18 -1.47
CA LEU A 88 -1.32 -9.44 -0.46
C LEU A 88 -0.45 -9.13 0.76
N ILE A 89 0.35 -10.09 1.22
CA ILE A 89 1.34 -9.88 2.29
C ILE A 89 2.37 -8.84 1.88
N SER A 90 2.88 -8.92 0.65
CA SER A 90 3.93 -8.04 0.18
C SER A 90 3.43 -6.65 -0.24
N THR A 91 2.12 -6.45 -0.37
CA THR A 91 1.47 -5.17 -0.68
C THR A 91 0.85 -4.54 0.57
N ILE A 92 -0.40 -4.90 0.89
CA ILE A 92 -1.15 -4.31 2.00
C ILE A 92 -0.59 -4.72 3.37
N GLY A 93 -0.10 -5.95 3.51
CA GLY A 93 0.56 -6.39 4.74
C GLY A 93 1.83 -5.60 5.04
N GLU A 94 2.68 -5.41 4.02
CA GLU A 94 3.89 -4.60 4.14
C GLU A 94 3.57 -3.13 4.40
N SER A 95 2.56 -2.58 3.73
CA SER A 95 2.13 -1.19 3.93
C SER A 95 1.65 -0.94 5.36
N ALA A 96 0.84 -1.85 5.91
CA ALA A 96 0.40 -1.78 7.31
C ALA A 96 1.57 -1.88 8.28
N ALA A 97 2.52 -2.79 8.03
CA ALA A 97 3.72 -2.96 8.87
C ALA A 97 4.66 -1.74 8.86
N LEU A 98 4.57 -0.89 7.83
CA LEU A 98 5.32 0.36 7.69
C LEU A 98 4.54 1.59 8.21
N GLY A 99 3.34 1.39 8.76
CA GLY A 99 2.55 2.46 9.37
C GLY A 99 1.73 3.30 8.41
N ALA A 100 1.45 2.80 7.21
CA ALA A 100 0.47 3.42 6.33
C ALA A 100 -0.86 3.64 7.08
N ALA A 101 -1.52 4.77 6.83
CA ALA A 101 -2.78 5.13 7.44
C ALA A 101 -3.95 4.28 6.91
N GLY A 102 -3.81 3.75 5.68
CA GLY A 102 -4.78 2.85 5.08
C GLY A 102 -4.39 2.46 3.65
N ALA A 103 -5.29 1.75 2.98
CA ALA A 103 -5.14 1.35 1.58
C ALA A 103 -6.42 1.68 0.80
N ILE A 104 -6.25 2.10 -0.45
CA ILE A 104 -7.33 2.37 -1.40
C ILE A 104 -7.24 1.32 -2.50
N PHE A 105 -8.26 0.46 -2.60
CA PHE A 105 -8.39 -0.50 -3.69
C PHE A 105 -9.00 0.19 -4.90
N TRP A 106 -8.19 0.36 -5.94
CA TRP A 106 -8.63 0.90 -7.22
C TRP A 106 -8.91 -0.23 -8.22
N GLY A 107 -9.96 -0.04 -9.02
CA GLY A 107 -10.34 -0.97 -10.07
C GLY A 107 -10.63 -0.26 -11.39
N ASP A 108 -10.35 -0.97 -12.47
CA ASP A 108 -10.61 -0.51 -13.83
C ASP A 108 -12.05 -0.88 -14.24
N ALA A 109 -12.59 -0.19 -15.25
CA ALA A 109 -13.88 -0.54 -15.85
C ALA A 109 -13.91 -1.99 -16.38
N ASP A 110 -12.73 -2.55 -16.73
CA ASP A 110 -12.59 -3.95 -17.12
C ASP A 110 -13.06 -4.94 -16.04
N TYR A 111 -13.02 -4.57 -14.76
CA TYR A 111 -13.46 -5.46 -13.66
C TYR A 111 -14.97 -5.70 -13.68
N THR A 112 -15.71 -4.76 -14.25
CA THR A 112 -17.17 -4.76 -14.32
C THR A 112 -17.69 -4.91 -15.75
N LYS A 113 -16.83 -5.30 -16.69
CA LYS A 113 -17.15 -5.33 -18.13
C LYS A 113 -18.16 -6.42 -18.50
N ASN A 114 -18.11 -7.55 -17.81
CA ASN A 114 -19.03 -8.67 -18.05
C ASN A 114 -19.23 -9.49 -16.77
N ARG A 115 -20.24 -10.38 -16.81
CA ARG A 115 -20.62 -11.23 -15.67
C ARG A 115 -19.43 -12.03 -15.11
N ASP A 116 -18.59 -12.57 -15.97
CA ASP A 116 -17.49 -13.45 -15.56
C ASP A 116 -16.41 -12.66 -14.81
N SER A 117 -16.08 -11.45 -15.29
CA SER A 117 -15.15 -10.55 -14.61
C SER A 117 -15.68 -10.10 -13.25
N CYS A 118 -16.98 -9.74 -13.18
CA CYS A 118 -17.63 -9.45 -11.91
C CYS A 118 -17.59 -10.64 -10.95
N GLN A 119 -17.82 -11.86 -11.46
CA GLN A 119 -17.83 -13.07 -10.64
C GLN A 119 -16.45 -13.39 -10.08
N ILE A 120 -15.37 -13.20 -10.87
CA ILE A 120 -13.99 -13.35 -10.40
C ILE A 120 -13.72 -12.39 -9.23
N ILE A 121 -14.04 -11.10 -9.40
CA ILE A 121 -13.81 -10.10 -8.34
C ILE A 121 -14.68 -10.38 -7.11
N LYS A 122 -15.95 -10.75 -7.29
CA LYS A 122 -16.85 -11.14 -6.19
C LYS A 122 -16.27 -12.30 -5.39
N ASN A 123 -15.90 -13.38 -6.06
CA ASN A 123 -15.34 -14.57 -5.41
C ASN A 123 -14.03 -14.25 -4.69
N TYR A 124 -13.19 -13.41 -5.28
CA TYR A 124 -11.94 -12.99 -4.66
C TYR A 124 -12.15 -12.12 -3.42
N LEU A 125 -13.10 -11.17 -3.48
CA LEU A 125 -13.48 -10.30 -2.37
C LEU A 125 -14.12 -11.09 -1.22
N GLU A 126 -15.04 -12.01 -1.52
CA GLU A 126 -15.68 -12.89 -0.52
C GLU A 126 -14.72 -13.98 0.01
N GLY A 127 -13.63 -14.23 -0.72
CA GLY A 127 -12.60 -15.21 -0.40
C GLY A 127 -11.32 -14.57 0.15
N ASP A 128 -10.22 -14.77 -0.58
CA ASP A 128 -8.87 -14.50 -0.09
C ASP A 128 -8.63 -13.02 0.24
N LEU A 129 -9.11 -12.09 -0.59
CA LEU A 129 -8.91 -10.67 -0.37
C LEU A 129 -9.63 -10.18 0.89
N GLY A 130 -10.92 -10.49 1.02
CA GLY A 130 -11.73 -10.05 2.16
C GLY A 130 -11.19 -10.60 3.47
N ARG A 131 -10.87 -11.90 3.52
CA ARG A 131 -10.25 -12.53 4.71
C ARG A 131 -8.93 -11.84 5.07
N TYR A 132 -8.08 -11.56 4.09
CA TYR A 132 -6.81 -10.90 4.35
C TYR A 132 -7.00 -9.45 4.86
N ILE A 133 -7.93 -8.68 4.28
CA ILE A 133 -8.25 -7.32 4.72
C ILE A 133 -8.69 -7.31 6.19
N VAL A 134 -9.59 -8.23 6.58
CA VAL A 134 -10.03 -8.36 7.97
C VAL A 134 -8.85 -8.69 8.87
N ASN A 135 -8.02 -9.67 8.49
CA ASN A 135 -6.86 -10.09 9.27
C ASN A 135 -5.86 -8.96 9.49
N VAL A 136 -5.44 -8.25 8.44
CA VAL A 136 -4.44 -7.19 8.56
C VAL A 136 -4.97 -5.99 9.36
N THR A 137 -6.25 -5.66 9.19
CA THR A 137 -6.90 -4.56 9.92
C THR A 137 -7.04 -4.89 11.40
N ALA A 138 -7.50 -6.11 11.73
CA ALA A 138 -7.62 -6.58 13.11
C ALA A 138 -6.24 -6.65 13.79
N ALA A 139 -5.22 -7.16 13.09
CA ALA A 139 -3.85 -7.21 13.61
C ALA A 139 -3.27 -5.81 13.87
N ALA A 140 -3.46 -4.86 12.95
CA ALA A 140 -3.01 -3.47 13.13
C ALA A 140 -3.73 -2.79 14.31
N GLN A 141 -5.04 -3.00 14.45
CA GLN A 141 -5.83 -2.45 15.56
C GLN A 141 -5.40 -3.04 16.90
N LEU A 142 -5.25 -4.38 16.97
CA LEU A 142 -4.78 -5.06 18.18
C LEU A 142 -3.40 -4.56 18.58
N CYS A 143 -2.49 -4.42 17.61
CA CYS A 143 -1.15 -3.90 17.84
C CYS A 143 -1.19 -2.47 18.40
N SER A 144 -2.00 -1.59 17.82
CA SER A 144 -2.21 -0.23 18.32
C SER A 144 -2.69 -0.22 19.77
N THR A 145 -3.71 -1.03 20.11
CA THR A 145 -4.25 -1.09 21.47
C THR A 145 -3.21 -1.63 22.46
N VAL A 146 -2.53 -2.72 22.12
CA VAL A 146 -1.67 -3.47 23.05
C VAL A 146 -0.30 -2.79 23.21
N LEU A 147 0.32 -2.34 22.12
CA LEU A 147 1.69 -1.81 22.13
C LEU A 147 1.75 -0.27 22.11
N CYS A 148 0.70 0.38 21.60
CA CYS A 148 0.66 1.85 21.48
C CYS A 148 -0.44 2.50 22.33
N GLN A 149 -1.08 1.75 23.23
CA GLN A 149 -2.17 2.23 24.10
C GLN A 149 -3.34 2.88 23.34
N GLY A 150 -3.56 2.47 22.09
CA GLY A 150 -4.57 3.03 21.19
C GLY A 150 -4.24 4.46 20.70
N ARG A 151 -3.02 4.96 20.93
CA ARG A 151 -2.60 6.34 20.60
C ARG A 151 -1.56 6.40 19.47
N GLY A 152 -1.35 5.31 18.75
CA GLY A 152 -0.36 5.26 17.67
C GLY A 152 -0.54 4.05 16.75
N ARG A 153 0.30 3.98 15.71
CA ARG A 153 0.40 2.83 14.82
C ARG A 153 1.69 2.08 15.10
N CYS A 154 1.63 0.75 15.09
CA CYS A 154 2.82 -0.07 15.14
C CYS A 154 3.64 0.07 13.87
N LEU A 155 4.96 0.13 14.04
CA LEU A 155 5.94 0.15 12.95
C LEU A 155 6.91 -1.01 13.14
N ARG A 156 7.20 -1.73 12.06
CA ARG A 156 8.27 -2.74 12.06
C ARG A 156 9.62 -2.02 12.11
N GLN A 157 10.38 -2.25 13.19
CA GLN A 157 11.78 -1.83 13.31
C GLN A 157 12.69 -2.69 12.44
#